data_AF-A0A8H3UCI8-F1
#
_entry.id   AF-A0A8H3UCI8-F1
#
_cell.length_a   1.000
_cell.length_b   1.000
_cell.length_c   1.000
_cell.angle_alpha   90.00
_cell.angle_beta   90.00
_cell.angle_gamma   90.00
#
_symmetry.space_group_name_H-M   'P 1'
#
loop_
_entity.id
_entity.type
_entity.pdbx_description
1 polymer ?
#
loop_
_entity_poly.entity_id
_entity_poly.type
_entity_poly.pdbx_seq_one_letter_code
_entity_poly.pdbx_strand_id
1 'polypeptide(L)'
;MECDLDYNTASIKELVDFCKASAHRALPGSPHVIRLSQTTVAKFGTGVRQAEADNQSNAFRLLNPHVVRIPQVFRFLKHQIGPDTEEGYLIIEYIDGQAPKPDSYIDLTTILLPILKQFRTIQSDIPSALGGGPAYGIF
;
A
#
# COMPACT_ATOMS: atom_id res chain seq x y z
N MET A 1 11.73 19.12 5.06
CA MET A 1 10.27 19.32 5.14
C MET A 1 9.74 18.12 5.92
N GLU A 2 9.49 18.30 7.21
CA GLU A 2 8.87 17.25 8.02
C GLU A 2 7.42 17.12 7.58
N CYS A 3 7.07 15.96 7.01
CA CYS A 3 5.67 15.56 6.92
C CYS A 3 5.31 15.10 8.33
N ASP A 4 4.31 15.73 8.95
CA ASP A 4 3.85 15.37 10.29
C ASP A 4 2.32 15.46 10.38
N LEU A 5 1.64 14.70 9.52
CA LEU A 5 0.20 14.51 9.63
C LEU A 5 -0.07 13.19 10.36
N ASP A 6 -0.62 13.28 11.58
CA ASP A 6 -1.12 12.11 12.30
C ASP A 6 -2.44 11.63 11.68
N TYR A 7 -2.38 10.47 11.04
CA TYR A 7 -3.52 9.86 10.37
C TYR A 7 -4.64 9.40 11.33
N ASN A 8 -4.33 9.23 12.62
CA ASN A 8 -5.29 8.79 13.64
C ASN A 8 -6.25 9.91 14.00
N THR A 9 -5.76 11.15 14.08
CA THR A 9 -6.54 12.32 14.49
C THR A 9 -6.99 13.17 13.31
N ALA A 10 -6.32 13.07 12.15
CA ALA A 10 -6.70 13.82 10.97
C ALA A 10 -8.12 13.47 10.49
N SER A 11 -8.90 14.53 10.24
CA SER A 11 -10.15 14.43 9.51
C SER A 11 -9.91 14.01 8.06
N ILE A 12 -10.96 13.51 7.41
CA ILE A 12 -10.90 13.15 5.98
C ILE A 12 -10.45 14.35 5.14
N LYS A 13 -10.99 15.54 5.44
CA LYS A 13 -10.67 16.76 4.69
C LYS A 13 -9.21 17.16 4.85
N GLU A 14 -8.67 17.14 6.07
CA GLU A 14 -7.26 17.45 6.30
C GLU A 14 -6.34 16.49 5.56
N LEU A 15 -6.66 15.20 5.56
CA LEU A 15 -5.89 14.19 4.84
C LEU A 15 -5.94 14.41 3.33
N VAL A 16 -7.11 14.69 2.77
CA VAL A 16 -7.29 14.99 1.34
C VAL A 16 -6.52 16.25 0.95
N ASP A 17 -6.65 17.32 1.71
CA ASP A 17 -6.01 18.61 1.45
C ASP A 17 -4.47 18.46 1.52
N PHE A 18 -3.97 17.72 2.52
CA PHE A 18 -2.54 17.38 2.63
C PHE A 18 -2.07 16.59 1.41
N CYS A 19 -2.86 15.60 0.95
CA CYS A 19 -2.46 14.79 -0.20
C CYS A 19 -2.40 15.55 -1.51
N LYS A 20 -3.27 16.56 -1.68
CA LYS A 20 -3.39 17.34 -2.91
C LYS A 20 -2.51 18.58 -2.93
N ALA A 21 -1.94 18.98 -1.79
CA ALA A 21 -1.06 20.15 -1.72
C ALA A 21 0.25 19.90 -2.47
N SER A 22 0.56 20.79 -3.44
CA SER A 22 1.71 20.69 -4.35
C SER A 22 3.08 20.75 -3.67
N ALA A 23 3.13 21.22 -2.41
CA ALA A 23 4.33 21.20 -1.59
C ALA A 23 4.78 19.77 -1.25
N HIS A 24 3.85 18.80 -1.19
CA HIS A 24 4.17 17.41 -0.93
C HIS A 24 4.51 16.71 -2.24
N ARG A 25 5.78 16.35 -2.40
CA ARG A 25 6.22 15.58 -3.57
C ARG A 25 5.86 14.12 -3.36
N ALA A 26 5.24 13.55 -4.39
CA ALA A 26 5.08 12.12 -4.50
C ALA A 26 6.43 11.39 -4.42
N LEU A 27 6.41 10.15 -3.94
CA LEU A 27 7.61 9.31 -3.97
C LEU A 27 8.05 9.10 -5.43
N PRO A 28 9.37 9.08 -5.72
CA PRO A 28 9.88 8.89 -7.07
C PRO A 28 9.25 7.66 -7.74
N GLY A 29 8.66 7.84 -8.92
CA GLY A 29 7.99 6.77 -9.67
C GLY A 29 6.60 6.37 -9.17
N SER A 30 6.02 7.09 -8.20
CA SER A 30 4.70 6.78 -7.63
C SER A 30 3.91 8.07 -7.34
N PRO A 31 3.35 8.75 -8.37
CA PRO A 31 2.68 10.06 -8.24
C PRO A 31 1.50 10.06 -7.25
N HIS A 32 0.98 8.87 -6.93
CA HIS A 32 -0.16 8.63 -6.06
C HIS A 32 0.24 8.17 -4.66
N VAL A 33 1.52 8.26 -4.28
CA VAL A 33 2.01 7.88 -2.95
C VAL A 33 2.81 9.02 -2.34
N ILE A 34 2.41 9.48 -1.17
CA ILE A 34 3.07 10.56 -0.42
C ILE A 34 3.39 10.10 1.00
N ARG A 35 4.44 10.64 1.61
CA ARG A 35 4.68 10.47 3.05
C ARG A 35 3.79 11.41 3.85
N LEU A 36 3.13 10.87 4.87
CA LEU A 36 2.39 11.64 5.87
C LEU A 36 3.25 11.90 7.11
N SER A 37 4.10 10.93 7.48
CA SER A 37 5.08 11.01 8.57
C SER A 37 6.35 10.22 8.25
N GLN A 38 7.24 10.04 9.22
CA GLN A 38 8.42 9.16 9.07
C GLN A 38 8.05 7.68 8.93
N THR A 39 6.88 7.27 9.42
CA THR A 39 6.47 5.86 9.48
C THR A 39 5.20 5.58 8.69
N THR A 40 4.64 6.57 7.98
CA THR A 40 3.36 6.45 7.30
C THR A 40 3.33 7.11 5.93
N VAL A 41 2.66 6.46 4.98
CA VAL A 41 2.35 6.99 3.65
C VAL A 41 0.86 6.90 3.35
N ALA A 42 0.40 7.76 2.46
CA ALA A 42 -0.91 7.67 1.85
C ALA A 42 -0.76 7.30 0.37
N LYS A 43 -1.42 6.23 -0.07
CA LYS A 43 -1.71 5.98 -1.48
C LYS A 43 -3.10 6.51 -1.80
N PHE A 44 -3.28 7.27 -2.87
CA PHE A 44 -4.59 7.85 -3.18
C PHE A 44 -4.91 7.95 -4.68
N GLY A 45 -6.20 7.94 -5.01
CA GLY A 45 -6.70 8.15 -6.37
C GLY A 45 -7.95 7.33 -6.69
N THR A 46 -8.50 7.53 -7.89
CA THR A 46 -9.76 6.90 -8.36
C THR A 46 -9.66 5.36 -8.49
N GLY A 47 -8.46 4.82 -8.63
CA GLY A 47 -8.20 3.38 -8.70
C GLY A 47 -7.97 2.70 -7.35
N VAL A 48 -7.81 3.46 -6.25
CA VAL A 48 -7.51 2.92 -4.93
C VAL A 48 -8.81 2.45 -4.28
N ARG A 49 -8.90 1.17 -3.92
CA ARG A 49 -10.16 0.53 -3.48
C ARG A 49 -9.99 -0.14 -2.12
N GLN A 50 -11.11 -0.32 -1.41
CA GLN A 50 -11.16 -1.07 -0.15
C GLN A 50 -10.55 -2.48 -0.32
N ALA A 51 -10.80 -3.12 -1.47
CA ALA A 51 -10.23 -4.43 -1.77
C ALA A 51 -8.68 -4.45 -1.76
N GLU A 52 -8.02 -3.34 -2.09
CA GLU A 52 -6.57 -3.24 -1.97
C GLU A 52 -6.14 -3.26 -0.49
N ALA A 53 -6.85 -2.51 0.36
CA ALA A 53 -6.63 -2.47 1.80
C ALA A 53 -6.85 -3.85 2.44
N ASP A 54 -7.92 -4.54 2.05
CA ASP A 54 -8.27 -5.87 2.58
C ASP A 54 -7.22 -6.91 2.16
N ASN A 55 -6.79 -6.89 0.89
CA ASN A 55 -5.76 -7.80 0.38
C ASN A 55 -4.43 -7.61 1.08
N GLN A 56 -4.00 -6.35 1.28
CA GLN A 56 -2.76 -6.06 1.99
C GLN A 56 -2.85 -6.44 3.47
N SER A 57 -4.00 -6.23 4.12
CA SER A 57 -4.25 -6.66 5.50
C SER A 57 -4.21 -8.19 5.63
N ASN A 58 -4.77 -8.91 4.65
CA ASN A 58 -4.67 -10.37 4.58
C ASN A 58 -3.22 -10.82 4.37
N ALA A 59 -2.46 -10.16 3.48
CA ALA A 59 -1.04 -10.45 3.28
C ALA A 59 -0.23 -10.27 4.57
N PHE A 60 -0.47 -9.17 5.28
CA PHE A 60 0.16 -8.88 6.57
C PHE A 60 -0.10 -9.97 7.62
N ARG A 61 -1.33 -10.51 7.65
CA ARG A 61 -1.73 -11.55 8.61
C ARG A 61 -1.23 -12.95 8.22
N LEU A 62 -1.17 -13.26 6.93
CA LEU A 62 -0.90 -14.62 6.44
C LEU A 62 0.59 -14.91 6.24
N LEU A 63 1.39 -13.90 5.92
CA LEU A 63 2.82 -14.07 5.64
C LEU A 63 3.66 -13.96 6.91
N ASN A 64 4.75 -14.72 6.99
CA ASN A 64 5.62 -14.64 8.16
C ASN A 64 6.52 -13.39 8.04
N PRO A 65 6.46 -12.46 9.01
CA PRO A 65 7.22 -11.21 8.97
C PRO A 65 8.74 -11.41 9.04
N HIS A 66 9.22 -12.57 9.50
CA HIS A 66 10.65 -12.90 9.50
C HIS A 66 11.17 -13.31 8.12
N VAL A 67 10.29 -13.56 7.16
CA VAL A 67 10.66 -13.92 5.78
C VAL A 67 10.36 -12.78 4.81
N VAL A 68 9.19 -12.16 4.91
CA VAL A 68 8.82 -10.99 4.12
C VAL A 68 7.97 -10.06 4.97
N ARG A 69 8.37 -8.78 5.03
CA ARG A 69 7.60 -7.75 5.71
C ARG A 69 6.59 -7.15 4.74
N ILE A 70 5.32 -7.15 5.12
CA ILE A 70 4.25 -6.44 4.42
C ILE A 70 3.94 -5.18 5.22
N PRO A 71 3.72 -4.01 4.58
CA PRO A 71 3.32 -2.82 5.31
C PRO A 71 1.95 -3.00 5.95
N GLN A 72 1.81 -2.62 7.22
CA GLN A 72 0.50 -2.63 7.89
C GLN A 72 -0.44 -1.60 7.26
N VAL A 73 -1.71 -1.98 7.08
CA VAL A 73 -2.79 -1.03 6.74
C VAL A 73 -3.30 -0.40 8.02
N PHE A 74 -3.32 0.92 8.06
CA PHE A 74 -3.85 1.66 9.19
C PHE A 74 -5.28 2.13 8.97
N ARG A 75 -5.59 2.62 7.76
CA ARG A 75 -6.90 3.21 7.46
C ARG A 75 -7.17 3.21 5.96
N PHE A 76 -8.41 2.93 5.57
CA PHE A 76 -8.93 3.22 4.24
C PHE A 76 -10.11 4.19 4.34
N LEU A 77 -10.19 5.14 3.43
CA LEU A 77 -11.31 6.07 3.32
C LEU A 77 -11.57 6.45 1.86
N LYS A 78 -12.77 6.97 1.63
CA LYS A 78 -13.23 7.46 0.32
C LYS A 78 -13.57 8.93 0.40
N HIS A 79 -13.31 9.67 -0.67
CA HIS A 79 -13.67 11.07 -0.80
C HIS A 79 -14.33 11.32 -2.15
N GLN A 80 -15.52 11.94 -2.14
CA GLN A 80 -16.22 12.32 -3.36
C GLN A 80 -15.54 13.52 -4.00
N ILE A 81 -15.17 13.40 -5.28
CA ILE A 81 -14.54 14.47 -6.06
C ILE A 81 -15.41 14.95 -7.23
N GLY A 82 -16.57 14.34 -7.43
CA GLY A 82 -17.58 14.72 -8.41
C GLY A 82 -18.89 13.99 -8.16
N PRO A 83 -19.92 14.19 -9.01
CA PRO A 83 -21.23 13.57 -8.84
C PRO A 83 -21.20 12.03 -8.84
N ASP A 84 -20.34 11.44 -9.68
CA ASP A 84 -20.22 9.98 -9.86
C ASP A 84 -18.76 9.50 -9.70
N THR A 85 -17.90 10.33 -9.10
CA THR A 85 -16.46 10.05 -9.01
C THR A 85 -15.97 10.17 -7.58
N GLU A 86 -15.37 9.08 -7.10
CA GLU A 86 -14.70 9.01 -5.80
C GLU A 86 -13.21 8.71 -5.94
N GLU A 87 -12.43 9.17 -4.97
CA GLU A 87 -11.04 8.76 -4.76
C GLU A 87 -10.94 7.93 -3.48
N GLY A 88 -10.17 6.85 -3.54
CA GLY A 88 -9.76 6.11 -2.36
C GLY A 88 -8.46 6.67 -1.79
N TYR A 89 -8.31 6.56 -0.48
CA TYR A 89 -7.11 6.91 0.26
C TYR A 89 -6.78 5.74 1.18
N LEU A 90 -5.60 5.15 0.97
CA LEU A 90 -5.08 4.00 1.69
C LEU A 90 -3.85 4.44 2.49
N ILE A 91 -4.00 4.45 3.81
CA ILE A 91 -2.97 4.83 4.76
C ILE A 91 -2.27 3.57 5.26
N ILE A 92 -0.97 3.51 5.01
CA ILE A 92 -0.16 2.33 5.27
C ILE A 92 1.17 2.71 5.92
N GLU A 93 1.78 1.72 6.57
CA GLU A 93 3.14 1.80 7.07
C GLU A 93 4.11 2.17 5.95
N TYR A 94 5.00 3.11 6.26
CA TYR A 94 6.18 3.36 5.45
C TYR A 94 7.29 2.40 5.86
N ILE A 95 7.69 1.51 4.94
CA ILE A 95 8.85 0.65 5.11
C ILE A 95 10.03 1.32 4.42
N ASP A 96 11.05 1.68 5.20
CA ASP A 96 12.33 2.09 4.65
C ASP A 96 13.05 0.89 4.05
N GLY A 97 13.51 1.05 2.82
CA GLY A 97 14.08 -0.03 2.05
C GLY A 97 14.66 0.46 0.74
N GLN A 98 15.53 -0.35 0.16
CA GLN A 98 16.16 -0.04 -1.12
C GLN A 98 15.55 -0.90 -2.21
N ALA A 99 15.09 -0.25 -3.29
CA ALA A 99 14.70 -0.97 -4.48
C ALA A 99 15.91 -1.76 -5.01
N PRO A 100 15.74 -3.04 -5.36
CA PRO A 100 16.86 -3.82 -5.86
C PRO A 100 17.40 -3.25 -7.17
N LYS A 101 18.71 -3.32 -7.36
CA LYS A 101 19.40 -2.88 -8.58
C LYS A 101 19.75 -4.09 -9.45
N PRO A 102 19.87 -3.96 -10.78
CA PRO A 102 20.17 -5.08 -11.68
C PRO A 102 21.33 -5.97 -11.21
N ASP A 103 22.41 -5.35 -10.72
CA ASP A 103 23.61 -6.08 -10.26
C ASP A 103 23.36 -6.97 -9.02
N SER A 104 22.27 -6.74 -8.28
CA SER A 104 21.89 -7.53 -7.11
C SER A 104 20.95 -8.71 -7.41
N TYR A 105 20.46 -8.85 -8.66
CA TYR A 105 19.40 -9.80 -8.98
C TYR A 105 19.80 -11.26 -8.74
N ILE A 106 21.07 -11.60 -8.94
CA ILE A 106 21.58 -12.95 -8.65
C ILE A 106 21.44 -13.24 -7.15
N ASP A 107 21.85 -12.32 -6.29
CA ASP A 107 21.78 -12.50 -4.84
C ASP A 107 20.34 -12.50 -4.31
N LEU A 108 19.44 -11.75 -4.98
CA LEU A 108 18.01 -11.75 -4.66
C LEU A 108 17.36 -13.12 -4.81
N THR A 109 17.89 -14.01 -5.67
CA THR A 109 17.31 -15.34 -5.85
C THR A 109 17.25 -16.11 -4.52
N THR A 110 18.30 -15.99 -3.70
CA THR A 110 18.36 -16.62 -2.37
C THR A 110 17.36 -16.01 -1.40
N ILE A 111 17.09 -14.69 -1.52
CA ILE A 111 16.10 -13.97 -0.70
C ILE A 111 14.67 -14.32 -1.14
N LEU A 112 14.41 -14.46 -2.44
CA LEU A 112 13.09 -14.72 -2.99
C LEU A 112 12.62 -16.16 -2.74
N LEU A 113 13.53 -17.13 -2.66
CA LEU A 113 13.19 -18.53 -2.47
C LEU A 113 12.32 -18.80 -1.22
N PRO A 114 12.66 -18.31 -0.02
CA PRO A 114 11.80 -18.38 1.16
C PRO A 114 10.41 -17.75 0.97
N ILE A 115 10.33 -16.62 0.25
CA ILE A 115 9.06 -15.90 -0.01
C ILE A 115 8.16 -16.75 -0.91
N LEU A 116 8.70 -17.30 -2.00
CA LEU A 116 7.98 -18.18 -2.90
C LEU A 116 7.52 -19.47 -2.21
N LYS A 117 8.30 -20.00 -1.27
CA LYS A 117 7.89 -21.15 -0.44
C LYS A 117 6.67 -20.81 0.41
N GLN A 118 6.58 -19.59 0.96
CA GLN A 118 5.38 -19.17 1.69
C GLN A 118 4.17 -19.00 0.81
N PHE A 119 4.32 -18.42 -0.38
CA PHE A 119 3.18 -18.27 -1.28
C PHE A 119 2.56 -19.62 -1.64
N ARG A 120 3.38 -20.68 -1.74
CA ARG A 120 2.90 -22.05 -1.97
C ARG A 120 2.06 -22.63 -0.82
N THR A 121 2.21 -22.14 0.41
CA THR A 121 1.40 -22.62 1.55
C THR A 121 0.01 -21.98 1.58
N ILE A 122 -0.23 -20.95 0.76
CA ILE A 122 -1.52 -20.28 0.66
C ILE A 122 -2.28 -20.90 -0.51
N GLN A 123 -3.28 -21.71 -0.21
CA GLN A 123 -4.05 -22.46 -1.20
C GLN A 123 -5.51 -22.01 -1.20
N SER A 124 -6.12 -21.98 -2.39
CA SER A 124 -7.53 -21.68 -2.63
C SER A 124 -7.96 -22.41 -3.89
N ASP A 125 -9.17 -22.96 -3.87
CA ASP A 125 -9.79 -23.58 -5.06
C ASP A 125 -10.39 -22.53 -6.01
N ILE A 126 -10.42 -21.25 -5.60
CA ILE A 126 -10.97 -20.13 -6.36
C ILE A 126 -9.84 -19.14 -6.68
N PRO A 127 -9.52 -18.90 -7.96
CA PRO A 127 -8.61 -17.83 -8.38
C PRO A 127 -9.20 -16.48 -7.96
N SER A 128 -8.54 -15.80 -7.02
CA SER A 128 -9.05 -14.58 -6.42
C SER A 128 -7.93 -13.82 -5.72
N ALA A 129 -8.28 -12.68 -5.16
CA ALA A 129 -7.50 -11.95 -4.20
C ALA A 129 -7.03 -12.82 -3.02
N LEU A 130 -5.96 -12.38 -2.36
CA LEU A 130 -5.40 -13.09 -1.20
C LEU A 130 -6.39 -13.08 -0.02
N GLY A 131 -6.87 -14.25 0.38
CA GLY A 131 -7.92 -14.41 1.39
C GLY A 131 -9.35 -14.34 0.85
N GLY A 132 -9.51 -14.34 -0.48
CA GLY A 132 -10.80 -14.20 -1.17
C GLY A 132 -11.19 -12.73 -1.41
N GLY A 133 -12.10 -12.49 -2.35
CA GLY A 133 -12.65 -11.16 -2.65
C GLY A 133 -12.41 -10.69 -4.09
N PRO A 134 -12.88 -9.48 -4.43
CA PRO A 134 -12.72 -8.95 -5.77
C PRO A 134 -11.24 -8.63 -6.05
N ALA A 135 -10.75 -9.14 -7.18
CA ALA A 135 -9.47 -8.72 -7.77
C ALA A 135 -9.76 -7.74 -8.91
N TYR A 136 -9.11 -6.59 -8.89
CA TYR A 136 -9.24 -5.57 -9.94
C TYR A 136 -7.95 -5.52 -10.75
N GLY A 137 -8.07 -5.52 -12.08
CA GLY A 137 -6.94 -5.31 -12.97
C GLY A 137 -6.49 -3.85 -12.99
N ILE A 138 -5.33 -3.62 -13.62
CA ILE A 138 -4.90 -2.28 -14.01
C ILE A 138 -5.74 -1.90 -15.23
N PHE A 139 -6.51 -0.80 -15.13
CA PHE A 139 -7.25 -0.21 -16.24
C PHE A 139 -6.49 0.97 -16.82
#